data_AF-A0A0B1SJV0-F1
#
_entry.id   AF-A0A0B1SJV0-F1
#
_cell.length_a   1.000
_cell.length_b   1.000
_cell.length_c   1.000
_cell.angle_alpha   90.00
_cell.angle_beta   90.00
_cell.angle_gamma   90.00
#
_symmetry.space_group_name_H-M   'P 1'
#
loop_
_entity.id
_entity.type
_entity.pdbx_description
1 polymer ?
#
loop_
_entity_poly.entity_id
_entity_poly.type
_entity_poly.pdbx_seq_one_letter_code
_entity_poly.pdbx_strand_id
1 'polypeptide(L)'
;MLPDTPTKPDETPLPGVTPNKLLSPRKKVVNVVPRDPILDSRPRLEGWRMTCRSHVFRYKLVEIAKRYHRKFMERIGLFLSESEHSKLRRFHPKFDIDVECERIPEAEIPDVPRDESERHLEMRDYFATVDTSAPLPSAVDTAIDELKSPVKKVINSERGVPLSPRRFAEKQASKPKEAMSLLERIRAKEAAKKAAENMRDPVTERRKELLQRILHGLLRCITTYIF
;
A
#
# COMPACT_ATOMS: atom_id res chain seq x y z
N MET A 1 -82.36 41.31 42.69
CA MET A 1 -82.61 39.89 43.03
C MET A 1 -81.35 39.11 42.69
N LEU A 2 -80.74 38.44 43.67
CA LEU A 2 -79.88 37.26 43.45
C LEU A 2 -80.78 36.06 42.99
N PRO A 3 -80.26 34.89 42.56
CA PRO A 3 -78.91 34.32 42.71
C PRO A 3 -78.16 34.22 41.35
N ASP A 4 -77.08 33.45 41.11
CA ASP A 4 -76.49 32.32 41.86
C ASP A 4 -74.98 32.13 41.56
N THR A 5 -74.29 31.29 42.34
CA THR A 5 -72.90 30.84 42.14
C THR A 5 -72.76 29.35 42.49
N PRO A 6 -72.46 28.45 41.53
CA PRO A 6 -72.41 27.02 41.80
C PRO A 6 -71.14 26.58 42.54
N THR A 7 -71.34 25.83 43.63
CA THR A 7 -70.33 25.17 44.45
C THR A 7 -69.62 24.05 43.68
N LYS A 8 -68.32 23.84 43.92
CA LYS A 8 -67.56 22.71 43.34
C LYS A 8 -67.92 21.38 44.03
N PRO A 9 -68.29 20.31 43.29
CA PRO A 9 -68.34 18.95 43.82
C PRO A 9 -67.00 18.20 43.66
N ASP A 10 -66.81 17.20 44.53
CA ASP A 10 -65.55 16.49 44.82
C ASP A 10 -64.81 15.84 43.64
N GLU A 11 -63.47 15.91 43.69
CA GLU A 11 -62.57 15.05 42.91
C GLU A 11 -62.67 13.59 43.39
N THR A 12 -63.47 12.79 42.70
CA THR A 12 -63.36 11.32 42.80
C THR A 12 -62.25 10.84 41.85
N PRO A 13 -61.17 10.21 42.35
CA PRO A 13 -60.04 9.85 41.50
C PRO A 13 -60.41 8.74 40.52
N LEU A 14 -60.16 8.99 39.23
CA LEU A 14 -60.39 8.02 38.16
C LEU A 14 -59.55 6.74 38.37
N PRO A 15 -60.09 5.55 38.08
CA PRO A 15 -59.39 4.29 38.31
C PRO A 15 -58.12 4.20 37.46
N GLY A 16 -57.00 3.87 38.11
CA GLY A 16 -55.70 3.77 37.46
C GLY A 16 -55.64 2.65 36.42
N VAL A 17 -55.74 3.02 35.14
CA VAL A 17 -55.51 2.10 34.01
C VAL A 17 -54.02 1.76 33.95
N THR A 18 -53.63 0.73 34.69
CA THR A 18 -52.30 0.14 34.53
C THR A 18 -52.19 -0.46 33.12
N PRO A 19 -51.18 -0.06 32.30
CA PRO A 19 -51.01 -0.67 30.99
C PRO A 19 -50.62 -2.13 31.18
N ASN A 20 -51.46 -3.04 30.66
CA ASN A 20 -51.15 -4.45 30.57
C ASN A 20 -49.76 -4.62 29.94
N LYS A 21 -48.89 -5.40 30.60
CA LYS A 21 -47.51 -5.62 30.15
C LYS A 21 -47.53 -6.20 28.73
N LEU A 22 -47.26 -5.36 27.73
CA LEU A 22 -47.04 -5.80 26.36
C LEU A 22 -45.78 -6.67 26.35
N LEU A 23 -45.97 -8.00 26.38
CA LEU A 23 -44.88 -8.94 26.21
C LEU A 23 -44.29 -8.71 24.81
N SER A 24 -43.07 -8.15 24.77
CA SER A 24 -42.34 -7.99 23.52
C SER A 24 -42.21 -9.35 22.82
N PRO A 25 -42.31 -9.42 21.48
CA PRO A 25 -42.13 -10.66 20.74
C PRO A 25 -40.76 -11.27 21.09
N ARG A 26 -40.77 -12.35 21.87
CA ARG A 26 -39.54 -13.08 22.19
C ARG A 26 -38.96 -13.59 20.88
N LYS A 27 -37.78 -13.09 20.49
CA LYS A 27 -37.00 -13.67 19.38
C LYS A 27 -36.92 -15.17 19.62
N LYS A 28 -37.47 -15.97 18.69
CA LYS A 28 -37.27 -17.41 18.70
C LYS A 28 -35.76 -17.65 18.64
N VAL A 29 -35.20 -18.28 19.66
CA VAL A 29 -33.80 -18.70 19.65
C VAL A 29 -33.69 -19.73 18.53
N VAL A 30 -33.06 -19.35 17.42
CA VAL A 30 -32.71 -20.29 16.36
C VAL A 30 -31.64 -21.19 16.96
N ASN A 31 -32.02 -22.42 17.30
CA ASN A 31 -31.05 -23.45 17.65
C ASN A 31 -30.14 -23.63 16.43
N VAL A 32 -28.90 -23.16 16.56
CA VAL A 32 -27.86 -23.37 15.55
C VAL A 32 -27.64 -24.88 15.48
N VAL A 33 -28.04 -25.50 14.37
CA VAL A 33 -27.79 -26.91 14.12
C VAL A 33 -26.28 -27.14 14.29
N PRO A 34 -25.85 -28.05 15.17
CA PRO A 34 -24.44 -28.38 15.31
C PRO A 34 -23.90 -28.79 13.94
N ARG A 35 -23.00 -27.98 13.38
CA ARG A 35 -22.26 -28.37 12.19
C ARG A 35 -21.15 -29.28 12.65
N ASP A 36 -21.04 -30.46 12.04
CA ASP A 36 -19.91 -31.34 12.28
C ASP A 36 -18.59 -30.59 12.03
N PRO A 37 -17.57 -30.78 12.87
CA PRO A 37 -16.32 -30.06 12.75
C PRO A 37 -15.62 -30.44 11.43
N ILE A 38 -15.72 -29.55 10.44
CA ILE A 38 -15.02 -29.70 9.16
C ILE A 38 -13.53 -29.64 9.45
N LEU A 39 -12.85 -30.78 9.30
CA LEU A 39 -11.41 -30.87 9.47
C LEU A 39 -10.71 -30.09 8.34
N ASP A 40 -10.08 -28.98 8.70
CA ASP A 40 -9.28 -28.17 7.79
C ASP A 40 -7.98 -28.91 7.42
N SER A 41 -8.00 -29.64 6.31
CA SER A 41 -6.88 -30.46 5.82
C SER A 41 -5.75 -29.64 5.18
N ARG A 42 -5.84 -28.31 5.16
CA ARG A 42 -4.81 -27.44 4.57
C ARG A 42 -3.49 -27.56 5.35
N PRO A 43 -2.33 -27.59 4.66
CA PRO A 43 -1.04 -27.59 5.34
C PRO A 43 -0.83 -26.25 6.07
N ARG A 44 -1.00 -26.26 7.40
CA ARG A 44 -0.88 -25.08 8.25
C ARG A 44 0.39 -25.13 9.10
N LEU A 45 1.05 -23.98 9.21
CA LEU A 45 2.24 -23.81 10.05
C LEU A 45 1.81 -23.45 11.48
N GLU A 46 1.23 -24.43 12.17
CA GLU A 46 0.71 -24.29 13.53
C GLU A 46 1.81 -24.05 14.57
N GLY A 47 1.46 -23.45 15.71
CA GLY A 47 2.43 -23.07 16.74
C GLY A 47 3.31 -24.23 17.24
N TRP A 48 2.73 -25.42 17.44
CA TRP A 48 3.51 -26.61 17.81
C TRP A 48 4.47 -27.05 16.70
N ARG A 49 4.08 -26.94 15.43
CA ARG A 49 4.95 -27.24 14.27
C ARG A 49 6.13 -26.26 14.21
N MET A 50 5.90 -24.98 14.52
CA MET A 50 6.98 -23.99 14.63
C MET A 50 7.97 -24.34 15.74
N THR A 51 7.48 -24.71 16.93
CA THR A 51 8.33 -25.17 18.04
C THR A 51 9.14 -26.42 17.66
N CYS A 52 8.51 -27.43 17.04
CA CYS A 52 9.21 -28.62 16.56
C CYS A 52 10.29 -28.29 15.52
N ARG A 53 9.97 -27.44 14.52
CA ARG A 53 10.95 -27.02 13.50
C ARG A 53 12.11 -26.22 14.11
N SER A 54 11.85 -25.36 15.08
CA SER A 54 12.88 -24.62 15.83
C SER A 54 13.81 -25.56 16.62
N HIS A 55 13.25 -26.57 17.29
CA HIS A 55 14.05 -27.60 17.98
C HIS A 55 14.92 -28.41 17.01
N VAL A 56 14.38 -28.82 15.85
CA VAL A 56 15.15 -29.52 14.81
C VAL A 56 16.27 -28.64 14.26
N PHE A 57 16.00 -27.37 13.98
CA PHE A 57 17.01 -26.42 13.51
C PHE A 57 18.13 -26.21 14.54
N ARG A 58 17.77 -25.98 15.82
CA ARG A 58 18.74 -25.86 16.91
C ARG A 58 19.58 -27.14 17.09
N TYR A 59 18.96 -28.31 16.98
CA TYR A 59 19.67 -29.59 17.00
C TYR A 59 20.71 -29.67 15.88
N LYS A 60 20.34 -29.31 14.65
CA LYS A 60 21.26 -29.29 13.50
C LYS A 60 22.41 -28.28 13.65
N LEU A 61 22.17 -27.11 14.24
CA LEU A 61 23.25 -26.18 14.58
C LEU A 61 24.23 -26.75 15.62
N VAL A 62 23.72 -27.42 16.67
CA VAL A 62 24.57 -28.08 17.67
C VAL A 62 25.33 -29.27 17.06
N GLU A 63 24.75 -30.00 16.11
CA GLU A 63 25.41 -31.06 15.36
C GLU A 63 26.56 -30.52 14.49
N ILE A 64 26.39 -29.35 13.86
CA ILE A 64 27.46 -28.63 13.15
C ILE A 64 28.59 -28.25 14.13
N ALA A 65 28.27 -27.55 15.22
CA ALA A 65 29.26 -27.12 16.22
C ALA A 65 30.00 -28.31 16.86
N LYS A 66 29.32 -29.44 17.08
CA LYS A 66 29.95 -30.70 17.53
C LYS A 66 31.02 -31.20 16.55
N ARG A 67 30.85 -31.06 15.23
CA ARG A 67 31.88 -31.48 14.26
C ARG A 67 33.15 -30.63 14.37
N TYR A 68 33.03 -29.31 14.53
CA TYR A 68 34.19 -28.43 14.78
C TYR A 68 34.82 -28.69 16.15
N HIS A 69 34.01 -28.88 17.19
CA HIS A 69 34.49 -29.25 18.52
C HIS A 69 35.29 -30.57 18.53
N ARG A 70 34.93 -31.55 17.72
CA ARG A 70 35.71 -32.78 17.56
C ARG A 70 37.12 -32.49 17.01
N LYS A 71 37.21 -31.74 15.92
CA LYS A 71 38.50 -31.30 15.32
C LYS A 71 39.34 -30.50 16.33
N PHE A 72 38.70 -29.61 17.10
CA PHE A 72 39.35 -28.88 18.19
C PHE A 72 39.93 -29.81 19.24
N MET A 73 39.16 -30.82 19.70
CA MET A 73 39.61 -31.79 20.71
C MET A 73 40.79 -32.63 20.22
N GLU A 74 40.74 -33.10 18.97
CA GLU A 74 41.86 -33.79 18.31
C GLU A 74 43.11 -32.90 18.25
N ARG A 75 42.96 -31.61 17.91
CA ARG A 75 44.07 -30.63 17.88
C ARG A 75 44.70 -30.36 19.24
N ILE A 76 43.96 -30.47 20.35
CA ILE A 76 44.51 -30.37 21.71
C ILE A 76 44.93 -31.74 22.30
N GLY A 77 44.95 -32.81 21.49
CA GLY A 77 45.37 -34.15 21.90
C GLY A 77 44.37 -34.91 22.77
N LEU A 78 43.10 -34.49 22.82
CA LEU A 78 42.05 -35.17 23.56
C LEU A 78 41.16 -35.99 22.61
N PHE A 79 41.37 -37.31 22.60
CA PHE A 79 40.56 -38.22 21.80
C PHE A 79 39.38 -38.76 22.60
N LEU A 80 38.16 -38.54 22.11
CA LEU A 80 36.92 -39.11 22.65
C LEU A 80 36.36 -40.15 21.68
N SER A 81 35.76 -41.23 22.20
CA SER A 81 34.98 -42.12 21.33
C SER A 81 33.78 -41.37 20.74
N GLU A 82 33.33 -41.80 19.56
CA GLU A 82 32.16 -41.21 18.92
C GLU A 82 30.91 -41.27 19.81
N SER A 83 30.76 -42.33 20.61
CA SER A 83 29.64 -42.50 21.52
C SER A 83 29.63 -41.50 22.69
N GLU A 84 30.79 -41.14 23.21
CA GLU A 84 30.94 -40.17 24.30
C GLU A 84 30.76 -38.75 23.79
N HIS A 85 31.39 -38.42 22.66
CA HIS A 85 31.25 -37.13 22.00
C HIS A 85 29.79 -36.83 21.59
N SER A 86 29.05 -37.84 21.14
CA SER A 86 27.62 -37.73 20.84
C SER A 86 26.79 -37.39 22.08
N LYS A 87 27.11 -37.98 23.24
CA LYS A 87 26.43 -37.75 24.53
C LYS A 87 26.84 -36.44 25.23
N LEU A 88 27.85 -35.74 24.72
CA LEU A 88 28.38 -34.51 25.31
C LEU A 88 27.30 -33.43 25.49
N ARG A 89 27.17 -32.91 26.72
CA ARG A 89 26.16 -31.89 27.13
C ARG A 89 26.69 -30.45 27.16
N ARG A 90 28.01 -30.26 27.16
CA ARG A 90 28.72 -28.96 27.20
C ARG A 90 30.02 -29.05 26.41
N PHE A 91 30.40 -28.00 25.70
CA PHE A 91 31.68 -27.94 25.01
C PHE A 91 32.84 -27.69 25.98
N HIS A 92 34.07 -27.98 25.54
CA HIS A 92 35.30 -27.71 26.28
C HIS A 92 35.45 -26.19 26.56
N PRO A 93 35.90 -25.75 27.75
CA PRO A 93 35.91 -24.32 28.12
C PRO A 93 36.83 -23.43 27.29
N LYS A 94 37.81 -24.01 26.58
CA LYS A 94 38.68 -23.29 25.62
C LYS A 94 38.19 -23.36 24.16
N PHE A 95 37.05 -23.98 23.89
CA PHE A 95 36.45 -24.01 22.55
C PHE A 95 35.60 -22.76 22.36
N ASP A 96 36.10 -21.82 21.57
CA ASP A 96 35.37 -20.62 21.17
C ASP A 96 34.60 -20.90 19.88
N ILE A 97 33.28 -20.68 19.89
CA ILE A 97 32.42 -20.99 18.75
C ILE A 97 32.73 -20.05 17.58
N ASP A 98 32.98 -18.76 17.87
CA ASP A 98 33.11 -17.73 16.83
C ASP A 98 34.47 -17.75 16.13
N VAL A 99 35.46 -18.43 16.74
CA VAL A 99 36.82 -18.61 16.19
C VAL A 99 37.00 -19.99 15.54
N GLU A 100 36.41 -21.05 16.12
CA GLU A 100 36.64 -22.44 15.70
C GLU A 100 35.61 -22.96 14.69
N CYS A 101 34.43 -22.33 14.59
CA CYS A 101 33.40 -22.71 13.60
C CYS A 101 33.49 -21.83 12.35
N GLU A 102 33.64 -22.46 11.19
CA GLU A 102 33.52 -21.77 9.90
C GLU A 102 32.08 -21.28 9.66
N ARG A 103 31.92 -20.20 8.86
CA ARG A 103 30.61 -19.70 8.44
C ARG A 103 29.85 -20.80 7.69
N ILE A 104 28.59 -21.03 8.07
CA ILE A 104 27.72 -22.01 7.40
C ILE A 104 27.56 -21.59 5.93
N PRO A 105 27.85 -22.49 4.96
CA PRO A 105 27.69 -22.17 3.54
C PRO A 105 26.22 -21.94 3.21
N GLU A 106 25.98 -20.99 2.32
CA GLU A 106 24.64 -20.68 1.82
C GLU A 106 24.19 -21.81 0.88
N ALA A 107 22.95 -22.26 1.03
CA ALA A 107 22.41 -23.32 0.18
C ALA A 107 22.07 -22.76 -1.20
N GLU A 108 22.33 -23.54 -2.25
CA GLU A 108 21.91 -23.21 -3.61
C GLU A 108 20.39 -23.06 -3.67
N ILE A 109 19.92 -21.88 -4.11
CA ILE A 109 18.51 -21.57 -4.32
C ILE A 109 18.24 -21.74 -5.81
N PRO A 110 17.13 -22.40 -6.22
CA PRO A 110 16.78 -22.50 -7.64
C PRO A 110 16.66 -21.12 -8.29
N ASP A 111 17.30 -20.96 -9.46
CA ASP A 111 17.14 -19.77 -10.27
C ASP A 111 15.67 -19.56 -10.67
N VAL A 112 15.24 -18.30 -10.75
CA VAL A 112 13.93 -17.96 -11.29
C VAL A 112 13.89 -18.40 -12.76
N PRO A 113 12.90 -19.22 -13.18
CA PRO A 113 12.75 -19.60 -14.58
C PRO A 113 12.65 -18.34 -15.44
N ARG A 114 13.66 -18.13 -16.30
CA ARG A 114 13.64 -17.03 -17.26
C ARG A 114 12.83 -17.47 -18.46
N ASP A 115 11.51 -17.39 -18.34
CA ASP A 115 10.63 -17.50 -19.51
C ASP A 115 10.96 -16.35 -20.47
N GLU A 116 11.65 -16.67 -21.56
CA GLU A 116 11.85 -15.79 -22.72
C GLU A 116 10.50 -15.23 -23.23
N SER A 117 9.42 -16.00 -23.01
CA SER A 117 8.01 -15.68 -23.25
C SER A 117 7.45 -14.57 -22.34
N GLU A 118 8.00 -14.41 -21.13
CA GLU A 118 7.64 -13.35 -20.16
C GLU A 118 8.60 -12.15 -20.21
N ARG A 119 9.39 -12.02 -21.28
CA ARG A 119 9.90 -10.69 -21.66
C ARG A 119 8.70 -9.80 -21.94
N HIS A 120 8.33 -8.97 -20.97
CA HIS A 120 7.42 -7.86 -21.19
C HIS A 120 7.99 -7.00 -22.33
N LEU A 121 7.45 -7.12 -23.55
CA LEU A 121 7.84 -6.24 -24.64
C LEU A 121 7.60 -4.81 -24.18
N GLU A 122 8.67 -4.03 -24.06
CA GLU A 122 8.51 -2.61 -23.81
C GLU A 122 7.85 -1.98 -25.04
N MET A 123 7.20 -0.83 -24.86
CA MET A 123 6.62 -0.10 -25.98
C MET A 123 7.67 0.22 -27.06
N ARG A 124 8.95 0.28 -26.69
CA ARG A 124 10.11 0.40 -27.59
C ARG A 124 10.31 -0.82 -28.48
N ASP A 125 10.24 -2.02 -27.91
CA ASP A 125 10.37 -3.27 -28.67
C ASP A 125 9.20 -3.42 -29.64
N TYR A 126 7.99 -3.07 -29.20
CA TYR A 126 6.83 -2.99 -30.07
C TYR A 126 7.05 -1.98 -31.21
N PHE A 127 7.48 -0.75 -30.94
CA PHE A 127 7.79 0.23 -31.99
C PHE A 127 8.89 -0.21 -32.95
N ALA A 128 9.84 -1.05 -32.54
CA ALA A 128 10.84 -1.64 -33.42
C ALA A 128 10.27 -2.73 -34.35
N THR A 129 9.16 -3.38 -33.97
CA THR A 129 8.42 -4.33 -34.82
C THR A 129 7.38 -3.66 -35.72
N VAL A 130 6.97 -2.43 -35.43
CA VAL A 130 6.00 -1.68 -36.25
C VAL A 130 6.70 -1.06 -37.45
N ASP A 131 6.38 -1.57 -38.64
CA ASP A 131 6.92 -1.05 -39.89
C ASP A 131 6.42 0.37 -40.15
N THR A 132 7.31 1.34 -39.94
CA THR A 132 7.07 2.78 -40.10
C THR A 132 7.43 3.29 -41.50
N SER A 133 7.77 2.39 -42.43
CA SER A 133 8.07 2.75 -43.83
C SER A 133 6.82 3.05 -44.68
N ALA A 134 5.65 2.57 -44.25
CA ALA A 134 4.38 2.84 -44.92
C ALA A 134 3.93 4.30 -44.68
N PRO A 135 3.74 5.12 -45.73
CA PRO A 135 3.25 6.49 -45.56
C PRO A 135 1.83 6.47 -45.02
N LEU A 136 1.59 7.26 -43.97
CA LEU A 136 0.24 7.46 -43.43
C LEU A 136 -0.61 8.27 -44.42
N PRO A 137 -1.95 8.16 -44.37
CA PRO A 137 -2.81 9.07 -45.12
C PRO A 137 -2.52 10.52 -44.72
N SER A 138 -2.43 11.44 -45.67
CA SER A 138 -1.99 12.83 -45.43
C SER A 138 -2.78 13.56 -44.33
N ALA A 139 -4.09 13.27 -44.20
CA ALA A 139 -4.94 13.79 -43.13
C ALA A 139 -4.51 13.35 -41.72
N VAL A 140 -3.93 12.14 -41.60
CA VAL A 140 -3.39 11.60 -40.35
C VAL A 140 -2.06 12.26 -40.02
N ASP A 141 -1.18 12.47 -41.01
CA ASP A 141 0.08 13.21 -40.80
C ASP A 141 -0.17 14.66 -40.38
N THR A 142 -1.13 15.37 -41.00
CA THR A 142 -1.52 16.72 -40.57
C THR A 142 -2.08 16.72 -39.15
N ALA A 143 -2.92 15.75 -38.80
CA ALA A 143 -3.45 15.63 -37.43
C ALA A 143 -2.33 15.30 -36.42
N ILE A 144 -1.36 14.47 -36.77
CA ILE A 144 -0.17 14.20 -35.96
C ILE A 144 0.67 15.47 -35.77
N ASP A 145 0.84 16.31 -36.78
CA ASP A 145 1.59 17.57 -36.70
C ASP A 145 0.89 18.69 -35.93
N GLU A 146 -0.44 18.65 -35.85
CA GLU A 146 -1.26 19.48 -34.96
C GLU A 146 -1.24 18.96 -33.51
N LEU A 147 -1.32 17.64 -33.31
CA LEU A 147 -1.28 16.98 -32.01
C LEU A 147 0.13 16.95 -31.38
N LYS A 148 1.19 17.05 -32.18
CA LYS A 148 2.57 17.29 -31.72
C LYS A 148 2.62 18.60 -30.93
N SER A 149 2.60 18.47 -29.61
CA SER A 149 2.38 19.56 -28.64
C SER A 149 3.09 20.87 -29.02
N PRO A 150 2.40 22.03 -29.01
CA PRO A 150 3.02 23.33 -29.27
C PRO A 150 4.24 23.62 -28.39
N VAL A 151 4.30 23.01 -27.19
CA VAL A 151 5.40 23.12 -26.23
C VAL A 151 6.77 22.71 -26.83
N LYS A 152 6.83 21.72 -27.73
CA LYS A 152 8.07 21.37 -28.43
C LYS A 152 8.46 22.35 -29.56
N LYS A 153 7.52 23.19 -30.04
CA LYS A 153 7.79 24.30 -30.97
C LYS A 153 8.26 25.59 -30.24
N VAL A 154 8.47 25.55 -28.91
CA VAL A 154 8.92 26.68 -28.08
C VAL A 154 10.43 26.67 -27.76
N ILE A 155 11.15 25.56 -28.02
CA ILE A 155 12.61 25.52 -27.95
C ILE A 155 13.22 25.68 -29.36
N ASN A 156 12.83 26.75 -30.04
CA ASN A 156 13.72 27.40 -31.00
C ASN A 156 14.07 28.77 -30.41
N SER A 157 15.37 29.05 -30.29
CA SER A 157 15.96 29.93 -29.26
C SER A 157 15.74 31.44 -29.42
N GLU A 158 14.67 31.85 -30.12
CA GLU A 158 14.42 33.26 -30.51
C GLU A 158 13.30 33.92 -29.70
N ARG A 159 12.38 33.15 -29.10
CA ARG A 159 11.31 33.68 -28.24
C ARG A 159 11.70 33.76 -26.76
N GLY A 160 12.88 34.31 -26.50
CA GLY A 160 13.33 34.64 -25.15
C GLY A 160 12.35 35.57 -24.43
N VAL A 161 12.00 35.19 -23.19
CA VAL A 161 11.36 36.09 -22.22
C VAL A 161 12.25 37.31 -22.06
N PRO A 162 11.76 38.56 -22.22
CA PRO A 162 12.62 39.73 -22.13
C PRO A 162 13.11 39.91 -20.69
N LEU A 163 14.39 39.60 -20.45
CA LEU A 163 15.07 39.69 -19.15
C LEU A 163 15.28 41.15 -18.65
N SER A 164 14.75 42.14 -19.35
CA SER A 164 14.90 43.57 -19.05
C SER A 164 13.55 44.30 -19.13
N PRO A 165 13.19 45.15 -18.14
CA PRO A 165 11.94 45.91 -18.15
C PRO A 165 11.73 46.75 -19.43
N ARG A 166 12.80 47.29 -20.01
CA ARG A 166 12.75 48.08 -21.25
C ARG A 166 12.34 47.23 -22.47
N ARG A 167 12.96 46.06 -22.62
CA ARG A 167 12.60 45.08 -23.68
C ARG A 167 11.21 44.49 -23.48
N PHE A 168 10.70 44.46 -22.24
CA PHE A 168 9.30 44.10 -21.97
C PHE A 168 8.35 45.20 -22.43
N ALA A 169 8.62 46.47 -22.14
CA ALA A 169 7.79 47.60 -22.60
C ALA A 169 7.70 47.67 -24.14
N GLU A 170 8.84 47.54 -24.83
CA GLU A 170 8.89 47.48 -26.30
C GLU A 170 8.04 46.32 -26.87
N LYS A 171 8.15 45.11 -26.29
CA LYS A 171 7.31 43.94 -26.64
C LYS A 171 5.83 44.06 -26.24
N GLN A 172 5.44 45.02 -25.41
CA GLN A 172 4.02 45.32 -25.12
C GLN A 172 3.47 46.34 -26.12
N ALA A 173 4.27 47.34 -26.50
CA ALA A 173 3.91 48.33 -27.52
C ALA A 173 3.72 47.69 -28.91
N SER A 174 4.44 46.61 -29.21
CA SER A 174 4.32 45.87 -30.48
C SER A 174 3.18 44.84 -30.52
N LYS A 175 2.25 44.83 -29.56
CA LYS A 175 1.11 43.90 -29.56
C LYS A 175 -0.05 44.43 -30.41
N PRO A 176 -0.81 43.55 -31.10
CA PRO A 176 -2.04 43.97 -31.77
C PRO A 176 -3.02 44.56 -30.74
N LYS A 177 -3.76 45.60 -31.15
CA LYS A 177 -4.68 46.34 -30.27
C LYS A 177 -5.85 45.50 -29.74
N GLU A 178 -6.10 44.34 -30.35
CA GLU A 178 -7.10 43.34 -29.94
C GLU A 178 -6.58 42.34 -28.88
N ALA A 179 -5.33 42.47 -28.44
CA ALA A 179 -4.76 41.59 -27.41
C ALA A 179 -5.36 41.89 -26.02
N MET A 180 -6.12 40.93 -25.48
CA MET A 180 -6.76 40.96 -24.15
C MET A 180 -5.91 41.66 -23.08
N SER A 181 -6.52 42.66 -22.44
CA SER A 181 -5.93 43.43 -21.34
C SER A 181 -5.46 42.52 -20.20
N LEU A 182 -4.53 43.00 -19.37
CA LEU A 182 -4.04 42.22 -18.22
C LEU A 182 -5.19 41.84 -17.27
N LEU A 183 -6.11 42.77 -17.01
CA LEU A 183 -7.29 42.53 -16.16
C LEU A 183 -8.29 41.58 -16.82
N GLU A 184 -8.38 41.56 -18.15
CA GLU A 184 -9.22 40.60 -18.88
C GLU A 184 -8.62 39.20 -18.86
N ARG A 185 -7.30 39.07 -18.99
CA ARG A 185 -6.59 37.80 -18.83
C ARG A 185 -6.68 37.26 -17.40
N ILE A 186 -6.64 38.13 -16.39
CA ILE A 186 -6.88 37.73 -14.99
C ILE A 186 -8.32 37.24 -14.81
N ARG A 187 -9.33 38.05 -15.21
CA ARG A 187 -10.75 37.66 -15.12
C ARG A 187 -11.06 36.37 -15.90
N ALA A 188 -10.50 36.19 -17.10
CA ALA A 188 -10.65 34.97 -17.89
C ALA A 188 -9.99 33.75 -17.22
N LYS A 189 -8.80 33.92 -16.61
CA LYS A 189 -8.13 32.86 -15.85
C LYS A 189 -8.90 32.47 -14.59
N GLU A 190 -9.49 33.43 -13.89
CA GLU A 190 -10.34 33.20 -12.72
C GLU A 190 -11.67 32.52 -13.09
N ALA A 191 -12.31 32.95 -14.18
CA ALA A 191 -13.50 32.31 -14.72
C ALA A 191 -13.22 30.85 -15.15
N ALA A 192 -12.11 30.61 -15.84
CA ALA A 192 -11.66 29.26 -16.22
C ALA A 192 -11.33 28.40 -14.98
N LYS A 193 -10.67 28.97 -13.97
CA LYS A 193 -10.41 28.29 -12.69
C LYS A 193 -11.71 27.88 -12.00
N LYS A 194 -12.68 28.80 -11.90
CA LYS A 194 -13.99 28.55 -11.29
C LYS A 194 -14.79 27.49 -12.07
N ALA A 195 -14.75 27.52 -13.40
CA ALA A 195 -15.37 26.49 -14.24
C ALA A 195 -14.72 25.11 -14.01
N ALA A 196 -13.39 25.04 -13.92
CA ALA A 196 -12.67 23.80 -13.63
C ALA A 196 -12.91 23.28 -12.20
N GLU A 197 -13.08 24.17 -11.22
CA GLU A 197 -13.47 23.82 -9.85
C GLU A 197 -14.91 23.27 -9.81
N ASN A 198 -15.85 23.90 -10.52
CA ASN A 198 -17.24 23.42 -10.64
C ASN A 198 -17.36 22.06 -11.38
N MET A 199 -16.38 21.70 -12.21
CA MET A 199 -16.32 20.42 -12.93
C MET A 199 -15.64 19.29 -12.14
N ARG A 200 -15.24 19.52 -10.88
CA ARG A 200 -14.66 18.46 -10.04
C ARG A 200 -15.73 17.54 -9.48
N ASP A 201 -15.53 16.23 -9.67
CA ASP A 201 -16.32 15.21 -9.00
C ASP A 201 -15.89 15.07 -7.51
N PRO A 202 -16.80 15.29 -6.53
CA PRO A 202 -16.49 15.15 -5.12
C PRO A 202 -16.18 13.71 -4.70
N VAL A 203 -16.61 12.69 -5.45
CA VAL A 203 -16.26 11.28 -5.17
C VAL A 203 -14.79 11.03 -5.49
N THR A 204 -14.32 11.49 -6.64
CA THR A 204 -12.93 11.38 -7.09
C THR A 204 -11.96 12.12 -6.15
N GLU A 205 -12.29 13.34 -5.71
CA GLU A 205 -11.43 14.08 -4.76
C GLU A 205 -11.38 13.39 -3.38
N ARG A 206 -12.51 12.91 -2.82
CA ARG A 206 -12.50 12.10 -1.57
C ARG A 206 -11.69 10.82 -1.70
N ARG A 207 -11.76 10.13 -2.84
CA ARG A 207 -10.97 8.92 -3.12
C ARG A 207 -9.47 9.24 -3.14
N LYS A 208 -9.08 10.37 -3.73
CA LYS A 208 -7.70 10.86 -3.79
C LYS A 208 -7.16 11.27 -2.43
N GLU A 209 -7.95 11.98 -1.61
CA GLU A 209 -7.60 12.29 -0.22
C GLU A 209 -7.40 11.02 0.62
N LEU A 210 -8.30 10.04 0.49
CA LEU A 210 -8.17 8.75 1.16
C LEU A 210 -6.89 8.01 0.73
N LEU A 211 -6.60 7.96 -0.56
CA LEU A 211 -5.37 7.34 -1.10
C LEU A 211 -4.11 8.05 -0.58
N GLN A 212 -4.08 9.37 -0.52
CA GLN A 212 -2.98 10.13 0.08
C GLN A 212 -2.83 9.81 1.57
N ARG A 213 -3.93 9.78 2.33
CA ARG A 213 -3.90 9.45 3.77
C ARG A 213 -3.44 8.01 4.02
N ILE A 214 -3.83 7.07 3.16
CA ILE A 214 -3.34 5.68 3.18
C ILE A 214 -1.85 5.64 2.85
N LEU A 215 -1.38 6.32 1.80
CA LEU A 215 0.04 6.33 1.41
C LEU A 215 0.94 6.89 2.53
N HIS A 216 0.59 8.05 3.10
CA HIS A 216 1.34 8.65 4.20
C HIS A 216 1.20 7.88 5.53
N GLY A 217 0.03 7.27 5.78
CA GLY A 217 -0.23 6.47 6.98
C GLY A 217 0.45 5.09 6.96
N LEU A 218 0.42 4.40 5.82
CA LEU A 218 1.08 3.09 5.65
C LEU A 218 2.59 3.21 5.76
N LEU A 219 3.21 4.24 5.16
CA LEU A 219 4.64 4.51 5.35
C LEU A 219 4.97 4.60 6.84
N ARG A 220 4.18 5.38 7.60
CA ARG A 220 4.37 5.55 9.04
C ARG A 220 4.25 4.22 9.79
N CYS A 221 3.17 3.46 9.57
CA CYS A 221 2.98 2.15 10.21
C CYS A 221 4.09 1.14 9.87
N ILE A 222 4.53 1.09 8.61
CA ILE A 222 5.65 0.22 8.18
C ILE A 222 6.94 0.63 8.90
N THR A 223 7.24 1.92 9.00
CA THR A 223 8.45 2.40 9.69
C THR A 223 8.44 2.23 11.21
N THR A 224 7.28 2.13 11.87
CA THR A 224 7.18 2.00 13.34
C THR A 224 6.92 0.59 13.86
N TYR A 225 6.58 -0.38 13.00
CA TYR A 225 6.22 -1.74 13.42
C TYR A 225 7.05 -2.85 12.74
N ILE A 226 8.05 -2.51 11.93
CA ILE A 226 8.93 -3.47 11.21
C ILE A 226 10.43 -3.27 11.60
N PHE A 227 10.70 -2.47 12.63
CA PHE A 227 12.01 -2.35 13.30
C PHE A 227 11.82 -2.42 14.82
#